data_AF-A0A7C6GSW6-F1
#
_entry.id   AF-A0A7C6GSW6-F1
#
_cell.length_a   1.000
_cell.length_b   1.000
_cell.length_c   1.000
_cell.angle_alpha   90.00
_cell.angle_beta   90.00
_cell.angle_gamma   90.00
#
_symmetry.space_group_name_H-M   'P 1'
#
loop_
_entity.id
_entity.type
_entity.pdbx_description
1 polymer ?
#
loop_
_entity_poly.entity_id
_entity_poly.type
_entity_poly.pdbx_seq_one_letter_code
_entity_poly.pdbx_strand_id
1 'polypeptide(L)'
;MAIKMRVLYWSNKAKMKTIANEIKNEFNLTMNAVDKIPPAYSCDKERIVILCISIKEEPEDQLRLFCNGLSKQRAQNVALIIDGNEKGAKYVKDMIIKAGTNLIDEVLFIKGGLPFFSKLSDEERKTVMEWAYRVVDNLQ
;
A
#
# COMPACT_ATOMS: atom_id res chain seq x y z
N MET A 1 1.08 -21.69 -0.41
CA MET A 1 0.50 -21.24 -1.70
C MET A 1 0.87 -19.77 -1.84
N ALA A 2 1.47 -19.33 -2.96
CA ALA A 2 1.87 -17.93 -3.12
C ALA A 2 0.62 -17.04 -3.14
N ILE A 3 0.56 -16.04 -2.27
CA ILE A 3 -0.55 -15.10 -2.19
C ILE A 3 -0.58 -14.21 -3.44
N LYS A 4 -1.77 -13.98 -4.01
CA LYS A 4 -1.95 -13.01 -5.08
C LYS A 4 -1.99 -11.60 -4.47
N MET A 5 -0.84 -10.94 -4.45
CA MET A 5 -0.63 -9.65 -3.80
C MET A 5 -0.05 -8.63 -4.79
N ARG A 6 -0.49 -7.37 -4.66
CA ARG A 6 0.19 -6.20 -5.24
C ARG A 6 0.57 -5.19 -4.18
N VAL A 7 1.65 -4.47 -4.42
CA VAL A 7 2.14 -3.41 -3.53
C VAL A 7 2.33 -2.14 -4.36
N LEU A 8 1.38 -1.21 -4.25
CA LEU A 8 1.35 -0.01 -5.08
C LEU A 8 1.79 1.21 -4.28
N TYR A 9 2.45 2.18 -4.92
CA TYR A 9 2.90 3.38 -4.22
C TYR A 9 2.38 4.68 -4.84
N TRP A 10 2.02 5.63 -3.98
CA TRP A 10 1.75 7.03 -4.31
C TRP A 10 2.64 7.91 -3.46
N SER A 11 3.84 8.20 -3.96
CA SER A 11 4.81 9.01 -3.22
C SER A 11 5.88 9.54 -4.16
N ASN A 12 6.42 10.71 -3.82
CA ASN A 12 7.64 11.27 -4.41
C ASN A 12 8.89 10.92 -3.58
N LYS A 13 8.76 10.08 -2.55
CA LYS A 13 9.86 9.66 -1.68
C LYS A 13 10.36 8.27 -2.05
N ALA A 14 11.63 8.18 -2.41
CA ALA A 14 12.26 6.93 -2.86
C ALA A 14 12.08 5.79 -1.83
N LYS A 15 12.13 6.10 -0.52
CA LYS A 15 11.91 5.10 0.54
C LYS A 15 10.57 4.36 0.42
N MET A 16 9.49 5.04 0.03
CA MET A 16 8.18 4.39 -0.10
C MET A 16 8.16 3.35 -1.23
N LYS A 17 8.86 3.64 -2.33
CA LYS A 17 9.09 2.67 -3.40
C LYS A 17 10.02 1.53 -2.93
N THR A 18 11.05 1.83 -2.12
CA THR A 18 11.91 0.79 -1.53
C THR A 18 11.08 -0.17 -0.69
N ILE A 19 10.27 0.34 0.24
CA ILE A 19 9.37 -0.46 1.09
C ILE A 19 8.50 -1.39 0.24
N ALA A 20 7.89 -0.87 -0.83
CA ALA A 20 7.08 -1.70 -1.72
C ALA A 20 7.88 -2.84 -2.38
N ASN A 21 9.12 -2.58 -2.80
CA ASN A 21 9.99 -3.60 -3.39
C ASN A 21 10.49 -4.62 -2.36
N GLU A 22 10.75 -4.20 -1.13
CA GLU A 22 11.15 -5.12 -0.06
C GLU A 22 10.02 -6.09 0.28
N ILE A 23 8.77 -5.63 0.37
CA ILE A 23 7.61 -6.50 0.56
C ILE A 23 7.48 -7.47 -0.62
N LYS A 24 7.65 -7.00 -1.87
CA LYS A 24 7.66 -7.88 -3.04
C LYS A 24 8.72 -8.98 -2.93
N ASN A 25 9.93 -8.64 -2.50
CA ASN A 25 11.02 -9.60 -2.37
C ASN A 25 10.72 -10.62 -1.26
N GLU A 26 10.24 -10.15 -0.11
CA GLU A 26 9.90 -10.98 1.05
C GLU A 26 8.84 -12.04 0.71
N PHE A 27 7.76 -11.63 0.03
CA PHE A 27 6.68 -12.54 -0.36
C PHE A 27 6.90 -13.21 -1.73
N ASN A 28 8.09 -13.06 -2.33
CA ASN A 28 8.46 -13.59 -3.63
C ASN A 28 7.40 -13.33 -4.73
N LEU A 29 6.92 -12.08 -4.80
CA LEU A 29 5.84 -11.69 -5.70
C LEU A 29 6.33 -11.55 -7.15
N THR A 30 5.37 -11.57 -8.07
CA THR A 30 5.63 -11.40 -9.50
C THR A 30 6.33 -10.07 -9.83
N MET A 31 7.02 -10.04 -10.97
CA MET A 31 7.80 -8.87 -11.40
C MET A 31 6.99 -7.56 -11.42
N ASN A 32 5.73 -7.63 -11.84
CA ASN A 32 4.79 -6.51 -11.96
C ASN A 32 3.92 -6.28 -10.71
N ALA A 33 4.21 -6.93 -9.58
CA ALA A 33 3.47 -6.74 -8.33
C ALA A 33 3.63 -5.33 -7.74
N VAL A 34 4.71 -4.63 -8.07
CA VAL A 34 5.00 -3.27 -7.59
C VAL A 34 4.86 -2.25 -8.71
N ASP A 35 4.09 -1.20 -8.48
CA ASP A 35 3.92 -0.10 -9.44
C ASP A 35 3.53 1.22 -8.76
N LYS A 36 3.73 2.34 -9.46
CA LYS A 36 3.19 3.64 -9.04
C LYS A 36 1.68 3.66 -9.30
N ILE A 37 0.92 4.41 -8.52
CA ILE A 37 -0.51 4.65 -8.77
C ILE A 37 -0.69 5.76 -9.84
N PRO A 38 -1.52 5.55 -10.89
CA PRO A 38 -2.24 4.33 -11.22
C PRO A 38 -1.31 3.28 -11.83
N PRO A 39 -1.55 2.00 -11.53
CA PRO A 39 -0.71 0.93 -12.05
C PRO A 39 -0.94 0.72 -13.55
N ALA A 40 0.10 0.26 -14.25
CA ALA A 40 0.03 -0.11 -15.67
C ALA A 40 -0.91 -1.30 -15.92
N TYR A 41 -1.12 -2.15 -14.92
CA TYR A 41 -2.03 -3.28 -14.96
C TYR A 41 -3.06 -3.17 -13.83
N SER A 42 -4.33 -3.40 -14.12
CA SER A 42 -5.39 -3.39 -13.11
C SER A 42 -5.11 -4.39 -11.97
N CYS A 43 -5.55 -4.04 -10.77
CA CYS A 43 -5.80 -5.06 -9.74
C CYS A 43 -6.98 -5.90 -10.24
N ASP A 44 -6.77 -7.19 -10.44
CA ASP A 44 -7.82 -8.12 -10.83
C ASP A 44 -7.77 -9.34 -9.90
N LYS A 45 -8.80 -9.53 -9.09
CA LYS A 45 -8.92 -10.63 -8.13
C LYS A 45 -7.71 -10.78 -7.20
N GLU A 46 -7.07 -9.68 -6.81
CA GLU A 46 -5.99 -9.70 -5.83
C GLU A 46 -6.54 -10.12 -4.46
N ARG A 47 -5.85 -11.02 -3.75
CA ARG A 47 -6.21 -11.35 -2.36
C ARG A 47 -5.96 -10.14 -1.45
N ILE A 48 -4.92 -9.37 -1.74
CA ILE A 48 -4.60 -8.13 -1.05
C ILE A 48 -3.87 -7.14 -1.96
N VAL A 49 -4.20 -5.86 -1.81
CA VAL A 49 -3.40 -4.75 -2.33
C VAL A 49 -2.87 -3.93 -1.16
N ILE A 50 -1.55 -3.83 -1.03
CA ILE A 50 -0.89 -2.96 -0.05
C ILE A 50 -0.61 -1.61 -0.72
N LEU A 51 -1.04 -0.51 -0.11
CA LEU A 51 -0.82 0.84 -0.62
C LEU A 51 0.20 1.59 0.24
N CYS A 52 1.32 1.98 -0.38
CA CYS A 52 2.38 2.81 0.20
C CYS A 52 2.18 4.28 -0.21
N ILE A 53 1.55 5.09 0.64
CA ILE A 53 1.06 6.42 0.27
C ILE A 53 1.72 7.50 1.13
N SER A 54 2.27 8.54 0.49
CA SER A 54 2.61 9.79 1.16
C SER A 54 1.44 10.76 1.08
N ILE A 55 0.82 11.09 2.21
CA ILE A 55 -0.36 11.97 2.25
C ILE A 55 -0.54 12.65 3.61
N LYS A 56 -0.83 13.95 3.61
CA LYS A 56 -1.13 14.73 4.83
C LYS A 56 -2.45 15.50 4.77
N GLU A 57 -2.99 15.64 3.56
CA GLU A 57 -4.13 16.48 3.21
C GLU A 57 -5.00 15.77 2.18
N GLU A 58 -5.90 16.52 1.55
CA GLU A 58 -6.82 15.96 0.57
C GLU A 58 -6.07 15.33 -0.62
N PRO A 59 -6.45 14.13 -1.07
CA PRO A 59 -5.78 13.44 -2.16
C PRO A 59 -6.04 14.12 -3.51
N GLU A 60 -5.01 14.13 -4.37
CA GLU A 60 -5.16 14.51 -5.77
C GLU A 60 -6.13 13.58 -6.51
N ASP A 61 -6.71 14.07 -7.60
CA ASP A 61 -7.74 13.37 -8.39
C ASP A 61 -7.33 11.97 -8.82
N GLN A 62 -6.07 11.78 -9.19
CA GLN A 62 -5.56 10.49 -9.63
C GLN A 62 -5.58 9.44 -8.51
N LEU A 63 -5.16 9.82 -7.30
CA LEU A 63 -5.25 8.94 -6.12
C LEU A 63 -6.71 8.72 -5.73
N ARG A 64 -7.53 9.77 -5.78
CA ARG A 64 -8.97 9.71 -5.48
C ARG A 64 -9.69 8.72 -6.39
N LEU A 65 -9.51 8.84 -7.71
CA LEU A 65 -10.15 7.96 -8.69
C LEU A 65 -9.69 6.51 -8.54
N PHE A 66 -8.40 6.29 -8.26
CA PHE A 66 -7.88 4.95 -8.03
C PHE A 66 -8.52 4.31 -6.79
N CYS A 67 -8.52 4.99 -5.64
CA CYS A 67 -9.07 4.45 -4.39
C CYS A 67 -10.58 4.17 -4.50
N ASN A 68 -11.35 5.05 -5.17
CA ASN A 68 -12.78 4.81 -5.40
C ASN A 68 -13.04 3.63 -6.36
N GLY A 69 -12.05 3.21 -7.14
CA GLY A 69 -12.14 2.05 -8.04
C GLY A 69 -11.76 0.72 -7.41
N LEU A 70 -11.30 0.67 -6.15
CA LEU A 70 -10.90 -0.55 -5.46
C LEU A 70 -12.12 -1.31 -4.92
N SER A 71 -12.84 -2.01 -5.80
CA SER A 71 -13.92 -2.91 -5.42
C SER A 71 -13.41 -4.30 -5.02
N LYS A 72 -14.25 -5.11 -4.35
CA LYS A 72 -13.95 -6.53 -4.00
C LYS A 72 -13.53 -7.39 -5.19
N GLN A 73 -13.98 -7.06 -6.39
CA GLN A 73 -13.61 -7.77 -7.61
C GLN A 73 -12.15 -7.51 -7.99
N ARG A 74 -11.64 -6.30 -7.72
CA ARG A 74 -10.26 -5.90 -8.01
C ARG A 74 -9.29 -6.34 -6.92
N ALA A 75 -9.67 -6.09 -5.67
CA ALA A 75 -8.90 -6.45 -4.48
C ALA A 75 -9.88 -6.91 -3.41
N GLN A 76 -9.66 -8.10 -2.84
CA GLN A 76 -10.49 -8.58 -1.74
C GLN A 76 -10.21 -7.80 -0.45
N ASN A 77 -8.93 -7.51 -0.22
CA ASN A 77 -8.44 -6.76 0.93
C ASN A 77 -7.52 -5.62 0.49
N VAL A 78 -7.50 -4.53 1.25
CA VAL A 78 -6.57 -3.41 1.07
C VAL A 78 -5.93 -3.07 2.40
N ALA A 79 -4.61 -2.89 2.43
CA ALA A 79 -3.88 -2.48 3.62
C ALA A 79 -3.04 -1.23 3.32
N LEU A 80 -2.76 -0.42 4.35
CA LEU A 80 -2.18 0.91 4.19
C LEU A 80 -0.85 1.05 4.94
N ILE A 81 0.17 1.49 4.21
CA ILE A 81 1.41 2.06 4.77
C ILE A 81 1.41 3.56 4.43
N ILE A 82 1.38 4.41 5.46
CA ILE A 82 1.23 5.86 5.31
C ILE A 82 2.49 6.60 5.77
N ASP A 83 3.04 7.41 4.87
CA ASP A 83 3.97 8.48 5.20
C ASP A 83 3.22 9.80 5.28
N GLY A 84 2.80 10.17 6.48
CA GLY A 84 1.76 11.17 6.61
C GLY A 84 1.24 11.38 8.02
N ASN A 85 -0.04 11.70 8.10
CA ASN A 85 -0.77 11.87 9.35
C ASN A 85 -2.15 11.15 9.26
N GLU A 86 -2.84 11.10 10.39
CA GLU A 86 -4.17 10.49 10.49
C GLU A 86 -5.21 11.16 9.58
N LYS A 87 -5.11 12.48 9.36
CA LYS A 87 -6.03 13.21 8.47
C LYS A 87 -5.92 12.71 7.03
N GLY A 88 -4.69 12.62 6.50
CA GLY A 88 -4.41 12.09 5.17
C GLY A 88 -4.82 10.62 5.05
N ALA A 89 -4.50 9.81 6.06
CA ALA A 89 -4.91 8.41 6.11
C ALA A 89 -6.44 8.27 6.06
N LYS A 90 -7.18 9.11 6.81
CA LYS A 90 -8.65 9.08 6.84
C LYS A 90 -9.26 9.27 5.45
N TYR A 91 -8.77 10.21 4.64
CA TYR A 91 -9.27 10.37 3.27
C TYR A 91 -9.14 9.10 2.46
N VAL A 92 -7.97 8.44 2.54
CA VAL A 92 -7.71 7.18 1.82
C VAL A 92 -8.65 6.08 2.30
N LYS A 93 -8.80 5.92 3.63
CA LYS A 93 -9.70 4.93 4.24
C LYS A 93 -11.15 5.13 3.77
N ASP A 94 -11.66 6.36 3.87
CA ASP A 94 -13.04 6.68 3.52
C ASP A 94 -13.33 6.33 2.05
N MET A 95 -12.40 6.61 1.13
CA MET A 95 -12.56 6.28 -0.30
C MET A 95 -12.56 4.78 -0.57
N ILE A 96 -11.68 4.03 0.11
CA ILE A 96 -11.57 2.57 -0.03
C ILE A 96 -12.83 1.88 0.52
N ILE A 97 -13.29 2.31 1.71
CA ILE A 97 -14.53 1.80 2.32
C ILE A 97 -15.72 2.09 1.41
N LYS A 98 -15.80 3.32 0.86
CA LYS A 98 -16.86 3.70 -0.10
C LYS A 98 -16.83 2.86 -1.39
N ALA A 99 -15.65 2.45 -1.86
CA ALA A 99 -15.50 1.56 -3.02
C ALA A 99 -15.97 0.12 -2.75
N GLY A 100 -16.16 -0.25 -1.48
CA GLY A 100 -16.78 -1.50 -1.05
C GLY A 100 -15.81 -2.67 -0.89
N THR A 101 -14.49 -2.46 -0.95
CA THR A 101 -13.49 -3.48 -0.61
C THR A 101 -13.32 -3.63 0.91
N ASN A 102 -12.76 -4.76 1.36
CA ASN A 102 -12.34 -4.89 2.76
C ASN A 102 -11.08 -4.05 3.00
N LEU A 103 -11.13 -3.14 3.97
CA LEU A 103 -9.96 -2.38 4.42
C LEU A 103 -9.45 -3.02 5.71
N ILE A 104 -8.17 -3.34 5.76
CA ILE A 104 -7.51 -3.79 6.98
C ILE A 104 -7.35 -2.60 7.93
N ASP A 105 -7.81 -2.76 9.18
CA ASP A 105 -7.84 -1.68 10.18
C ASP A 105 -6.43 -1.20 10.58
N GLU A 106 -5.47 -2.12 10.64
CA GLU A 106 -4.08 -1.85 11.02
C GLU A 106 -3.36 -1.04 9.94
N VAL A 107 -3.09 0.25 10.21
CA VAL A 107 -2.28 1.12 9.34
C VAL A 107 -0.86 1.21 9.89
N LEU A 108 0.13 1.00 9.03
CA LEU A 108 1.52 1.28 9.37
C LEU A 108 1.88 2.72 9.02
N PHE A 109 2.19 3.54 10.03
CA PHE A 109 2.75 4.87 9.81
C PHE A 109 4.28 4.81 9.79
N ILE A 110 4.90 5.28 8.70
CA ILE A 110 6.35 5.30 8.55
C ILE A 110 6.82 6.58 7.86
N LYS A 111 7.96 7.14 8.30
CA LYS A 111 8.50 8.35 7.66
C LYS A 111 9.26 7.98 6.40
N GLY A 112 8.73 8.38 5.25
CA GLY A 112 9.35 8.18 3.93
C GLY A 112 10.64 8.99 3.72
N GLY A 113 10.96 9.94 4.60
CA GLY A 113 12.18 10.75 4.52
C GLY A 113 12.17 11.77 3.37
N LEU A 114 13.35 12.01 2.79
CA LEU A 114 13.58 12.95 1.69
C LEU A 114 13.39 12.27 0.31
N PRO A 115 13.01 13.02 -0.75
CA PRO A 115 12.65 12.48 -2.07
C PRO A 115 13.61 11.46 -2.69
N PHE A 116 14.93 11.62 -2.49
CA PHE A 116 15.96 10.77 -3.08
C PHE A 116 16.60 9.78 -2.09
N PHE A 117 16.25 9.86 -0.80
CA PHE A 117 16.75 8.94 0.21
C PHE A 117 15.91 7.66 0.20
N SER A 118 16.51 6.58 -0.27
CA SER A 118 15.86 5.26 -0.40
C SER A 118 16.21 4.30 0.73
N LYS A 119 17.21 4.62 1.56
CA LYS A 119 17.72 3.74 2.61
C LYS A 119 16.65 3.46 3.65
N LEU A 120 16.38 2.18 3.86
CA LEU A 120 15.59 1.64 4.96
C LEU A 120 16.56 1.16 6.03
N SER A 121 16.37 1.57 7.29
CA SER A 121 17.16 0.99 8.40
C SER A 121 16.74 -0.46 8.66
N ASP A 122 17.57 -1.20 9.41
CA ASP A 122 17.25 -2.59 9.76
C ASP A 122 16.00 -2.66 10.67
N GLU A 123 15.83 -1.69 11.56
CA GLU A 123 14.64 -1.55 12.41
C GLU A 123 13.40 -1.21 11.59
N GLU A 124 13.51 -0.28 10.63
CA GLU A 124 12.41 0.06 9.72
C GLU A 124 12.02 -1.16 8.87
N ARG A 125 13.01 -1.88 8.33
CA ARG A 125 12.80 -3.11 7.57
C ARG A 125 12.07 -4.15 8.41
N LYS A 126 12.55 -4.43 9.61
CA LYS A 126 11.93 -5.38 10.54
C LYS A 126 10.48 -4.99 10.84
N THR A 127 10.24 -3.71 11.14
CA THR A 127 8.90 -3.20 11.44
C THR A 127 7.94 -3.38 10.26
N VAL A 128 8.39 -3.06 9.04
CA VAL A 128 7.60 -3.24 7.82
C VAL A 128 7.27 -4.71 7.58
N MET A 129 8.25 -5.62 7.74
CA MET A 129 8.01 -7.05 7.48
C MET A 129 7.10 -7.67 8.54
N GLU A 130 7.32 -7.37 9.82
CA GLU A 130 6.44 -7.85 10.89
C GLU A 130 4.99 -7.38 10.70
N TRP A 131 4.80 -6.13 10.29
CA TRP A 131 3.48 -5.61 9.92
C TRP A 131 2.90 -6.34 8.71
N ALA A 132 3.69 -6.53 7.64
CA ALA A 132 3.21 -7.17 6.42
C ALA A 132 2.80 -8.64 6.67
N TYR A 133 3.56 -9.39 7.48
CA TYR A 133 3.19 -10.74 7.90
C TYR A 133 1.88 -10.75 8.68
N ARG A 134 1.72 -9.89 9.71
CA ARG A 134 0.46 -9.80 10.47
C ARG A 134 -0.74 -9.49 9.57
N VAL A 135 -0.58 -8.58 8.62
CA VAL A 135 -1.65 -8.22 7.68
C VAL A 135 -2.03 -9.40 6.79
N VAL A 136 -1.03 -10.14 6.27
CA VAL A 136 -1.27 -11.29 5.39
C VAL A 136 -1.87 -12.48 6.14
N ASP A 137 -1.43 -12.73 7.37
CA ASP A 137 -1.90 -13.85 8.19
C ASP A 137 -3.36 -13.65 8.66
N ASN A 138 -3.84 -12.41 8.70
CA ASN A 138 -5.19 -12.05 9.14
C ASN A 138 -6.16 -11.73 7.98
N LEU A 139 -5.84 -12.13 6.75
CA LEU A 139 -6.74 -11.92 5.62
C LEU A 139 -8.00 -12.76 5.76
N GLN A 140 -9.14 -12.10 5.54
CA GLN A 140 -10.45 -12.73 5.43
C GLN A 140 -10.65 -13.38 4.06
#